data_AF-A0A4V1QBD9-F1
#
_entry.id   AF-A0A4V1QBD9-F1
#
_cell.length_a   1.000
_cell.length_b   1.000
_cell.length_c   1.000
_cell.angle_alpha   90.00
_cell.angle_beta   90.00
_cell.angle_gamma   90.00
#
_symmetry.space_group_name_H-M   'P 1'
#
loop_
_entity.id
_entity.type
_entity.pdbx_description
1 polymer ?
#
loop_
_entity_poly.entity_id
_entity_poly.type
_entity_poly.pdbx_seq_one_letter_code
_entity_poly.pdbx_strand_id
1 'polypeptide(L)'
;YKDQTKNFLSFVIFAFSSTGPILLMWIAPQAYMATLLARGKSQEYIDRIMVAPNPGTVLLFIASIVIGALVGALIGQALSKKFAQKI
;
A
#
# COMPACT_ATOMS: atom_id res chain seq x y z
N TYR A 1 -4.67 -17.89 11.89
CA TYR A 1 -4.24 -19.00 11.01
C TYR A 1 -5.36 -19.97 10.65
N LYS A 2 -6.09 -20.57 11.61
CA LYS A 2 -7.16 -21.56 11.33
C LYS A 2 -8.29 -21.05 10.40
N ASP A 3 -8.59 -19.75 10.42
CA ASP A 3 -9.58 -19.11 9.55
C ASP A 3 -8.87 -18.44 8.36
N GLN A 4 -8.96 -19.06 7.18
CA GLN A 4 -8.28 -18.57 5.97
C GLN A 4 -8.90 -17.27 5.45
N THR A 5 -10.21 -17.08 5.59
CA THR A 5 -10.91 -15.87 5.15
C THR A 5 -10.49 -14.67 5.96
N LYS A 6 -10.40 -14.81 7.29
CA LYS A 6 -9.91 -13.72 8.16
C LYS A 6 -8.45 -13.38 7.88
N ASN A 7 -7.58 -14.38 7.70
CA ASN A 7 -6.18 -14.11 7.37
C ASN A 7 -6.07 -13.37 6.03
N PHE A 8 -6.87 -13.76 5.04
CA PHE A 8 -6.90 -13.13 3.73
C PHE A 8 -7.36 -11.67 3.82
N LEU A 9 -8.47 -11.39 4.51
CA LEU A 9 -8.96 -10.03 4.69
C LEU A 9 -7.95 -9.15 5.44
N SER A 10 -7.35 -9.68 6.51
CA SER A 10 -6.28 -8.98 7.24
C SER A 10 -5.07 -8.69 6.35
N PHE A 11 -4.69 -9.61 5.46
CA PHE A 11 -3.60 -9.40 4.51
C PHE A 11 -3.91 -8.28 3.51
N VAL A 12 -5.13 -8.23 2.98
CA VAL A 12 -5.57 -7.17 2.07
C VAL A 12 -5.55 -5.81 2.78
N ILE A 13 -6.06 -5.72 4.01
CA ILE A 13 -6.01 -4.48 4.80
C ILE A 13 -4.56 -4.08 5.08
N PHE A 14 -3.72 -5.04 5.46
CA PHE A 14 -2.30 -4.80 5.74
C PHE A 14 -1.53 -4.30 4.51
N ALA A 15 -1.92 -4.69 3.30
CA ALA A 15 -1.29 -4.23 2.06
C ALA A 15 -1.37 -2.71 1.88
N PHE A 16 -2.33 -2.03 2.51
CA PHE A 16 -2.43 -0.57 2.50
C PHE A 16 -1.47 0.12 3.47
N SER A 17 -0.73 -0.60 4.31
CA SER A 17 0.19 0.01 5.30
C SER A 17 1.31 0.85 4.67
N SER A 18 1.73 0.54 3.44
CA SER A 18 2.75 1.27 2.70
C SER A 18 2.24 2.55 2.03
N THR A 19 0.92 2.81 2.09
CA THR A 19 0.28 3.91 1.36
C THR A 19 0.33 5.25 2.07
N GLY A 20 0.91 5.30 3.28
CA GLY A 20 0.95 6.49 4.13
C GLY A 20 1.33 7.78 3.38
N PRO A 21 2.46 7.83 2.64
CA PRO A 21 2.82 9.00 1.84
C PRO A 21 1.74 9.47 0.86
N ILE A 22 1.15 8.55 0.09
CA ILE A 22 0.13 8.88 -0.91
C ILE A 22 -1.16 9.39 -0.25
N LEU A 23 -1.57 8.77 0.87
CA LEU A 23 -2.72 9.24 1.64
C LEU A 23 -2.49 10.65 2.20
N LEU A 24 -1.29 10.93 2.70
CA LEU A 24 -0.92 12.27 3.18
C LEU A 24 -0.88 13.31 2.06
N MET A 25 -0.42 12.92 0.86
CA MET A 25 -0.47 13.78 -0.33
C MET A 25 -1.90 14.18 -0.70
N TRP A 26 -2.89 13.32 -0.46
CA TRP A 26 -4.29 13.59 -0.83
C TRP A 26 -5.09 14.29 0.25
N ILE A 27 -4.92 13.88 1.51
CA ILE A 27 -5.74 14.35 2.64
C ILE A 27 -5.16 15.65 3.23
N ALA A 28 -3.83 15.75 3.33
CA ALA A 28 -3.15 16.85 3.98
C ALA A 28 -1.92 17.34 3.18
N PRO A 29 -2.07 17.70 1.89
CA PRO A 29 -0.95 17.99 1.00
C PRO A 29 0.01 19.04 1.55
N GLN A 30 -0.51 20.16 2.06
CA GLN A 30 0.30 21.26 2.55
C GLN A 30 1.12 20.88 3.79
N ALA A 31 0.50 20.19 4.74
CA ALA A 31 1.19 19.71 5.95
C ALA A 31 2.26 18.66 5.60
N TYR A 32 1.97 17.81 4.62
CA TYR A 32 2.92 16.81 4.14
C TYR A 32 4.13 17.46 3.44
N MET A 33 3.89 18.43 2.55
CA MET A 33 4.96 19.22 1.91
C MET A 33 5.83 19.94 2.94
N ALA A 34 5.22 20.59 3.94
CA ALA A 34 5.95 21.24 5.02
C ALA A 34 6.82 20.24 5.81
N THR A 35 6.31 19.03 6.06
CA THR A 35 7.09 17.96 6.71
C THR A 35 8.27 17.51 5.86
N LEU A 36 8.12 17.43 4.53
CA LEU A 36 9.20 17.07 3.61
C LEU A 36 10.28 18.15 3.56
N LEU A 37 9.89 19.43 3.52
CA LEU A 37 10.80 20.57 3.61
C LEU A 37 11.58 20.56 4.93
N ALA A 38 10.88 20.35 6.06
CA ALA A 38 11.52 20.24 7.38
C ALA A 38 12.49 19.06 7.48
N ARG A 39 12.31 18.02 6.65
CA ARG A 39 13.23 16.87 6.52
C ARG A 39 14.35 17.11 5.49
N GLY A 40 14.50 18.34 4.99
CA GLY A 40 15.57 18.75 4.08
C GLY A 40 15.37 18.30 2.63
N LYS A 41 14.15 17.99 2.19
CA LYS A 41 13.86 17.73 0.78
C LYS A 41 13.78 19.05 0.00
N SER A 42 14.29 19.07 -1.23
CA SER A 42 14.19 20.24 -2.11
C SER A 42 12.77 20.44 -2.62
N GLN A 43 12.40 21.69 -2.92
CA GLN A 43 11.09 22.00 -3.50
C GLN A 43 10.88 21.27 -4.83
N GLU A 44 11.91 21.24 -5.70
CA GLU A 44 11.88 20.51 -6.97
C GLU A 44 11.56 19.01 -6.79
N TYR A 45 12.15 18.37 -5.77
CA TYR A 45 11.82 16.97 -5.46
C TYR A 45 10.38 16.82 -5.01
N ILE A 46 9.91 17.72 -4.14
CA ILE A 46 8.53 17.68 -3.62
C ILE A 46 7.54 17.85 -4.75
N ASP A 47 7.72 18.85 -5.62
CA ASP A 47 6.84 19.11 -6.76
C ASP A 47 6.77 17.92 -7.72
N ARG A 48 7.86 17.15 -7.85
CA ARG A 48 7.92 15.94 -8.65
C ARG A 48 7.14 14.77 -8.04
N ILE A 49 7.15 14.60 -6.72
CA ILE A 49 6.55 13.43 -6.07
C ILE A 49 5.11 13.64 -5.61
N MET A 50 4.70 14.89 -5.38
CA MET A 50 3.35 15.20 -4.97
C MET A 50 2.39 14.84 -6.11
N VAL A 51 1.41 13.99 -5.81
CA VAL A 51 0.40 13.58 -6.76
C VAL A 51 -0.98 13.97 -6.25
N ALA A 52 -1.72 14.74 -7.06
CA ALA A 52 -3.08 15.13 -6.72
C ALA A 52 -4.04 13.93 -6.87
N PRO A 53 -5.07 13.83 -6.01
CA PRO A 53 -6.09 12.81 -6.18
C PRO A 53 -6.94 13.15 -7.42
N ASN A 54 -7.00 12.23 -8.36
CA ASN A 54 -8.01 12.22 -9.41
C ASN A 54 -8.63 10.82 -9.49
N PRO A 55 -9.89 10.68 -9.94
CA PRO A 55 -10.57 9.39 -9.92
C PRO A 55 -9.80 8.25 -10.60
N GLY A 56 -9.13 8.54 -11.72
CA GLY A 56 -8.33 7.56 -12.45
C GLY A 56 -7.11 7.08 -11.66
N THR A 57 -6.30 8.00 -11.13
CA THR A 57 -5.12 7.68 -10.32
C THR A 57 -5.51 6.96 -9.02
N VAL A 58 -6.59 7.40 -8.36
CA VAL A 58 -7.09 6.75 -7.13
C VAL A 58 -7.54 5.32 -7.43
N LEU A 59 -8.31 5.10 -8.50
CA LEU A 59 -8.76 3.78 -8.91
C LEU A 59 -7.58 2.86 -9.24
N LEU A 60 -6.63 3.33 -10.07
CA LEU A 60 -5.45 2.55 -10.44
C LEU A 60 -4.59 2.19 -9.22
N PHE A 61 -4.43 3.13 -8.29
CA PHE A 61 -3.71 2.91 -7.05
C PHE A 61 -4.34 1.80 -6.21
N ILE A 62 -5.64 1.92 -5.90
CA ILE A 62 -6.37 0.91 -5.12
C ILE A 62 -6.34 -0.45 -5.83
N ALA A 63 -6.59 -0.47 -7.15
CA ALA A 63 -6.56 -1.69 -7.94
C ALA A 63 -5.19 -2.38 -7.88
N SER A 64 -4.10 -1.62 -8.01
CA SER A 64 -2.74 -2.18 -7.94
C SER A 64 -2.43 -2.83 -6.58
N ILE A 65 -2.85 -2.22 -5.47
CA ILE A 65 -2.65 -2.77 -4.13
C ILE A 65 -3.46 -4.04 -3.96
N VAL A 66 -4.73 -4.03 -4.39
CA VAL A 66 -5.60 -5.20 -4.31
C VAL A 66 -5.04 -6.35 -5.14
N ILE A 67 -4.63 -6.11 -6.38
CA ILE A 67 -4.01 -7.14 -7.24
C ILE A 67 -2.74 -7.69 -6.59
N GLY A 68 -1.85 -6.82 -6.08
CA GLY A 68 -0.64 -7.24 -5.38
C GLY A 68 -0.96 -8.08 -4.14
N ALA A 69 -1.97 -7.70 -3.36
CA ALA A 69 -2.42 -8.44 -2.19
C ALA A 69 -3.00 -9.81 -2.57
N LEU A 70 -3.77 -9.91 -3.65
CA LEU A 70 -4.29 -11.18 -4.15
C LEU A 70 -3.15 -12.12 -4.54
N VAL A 71 -2.19 -11.63 -5.33
CA VAL A 71 -1.02 -12.42 -5.75
C VAL A 71 -0.20 -12.87 -4.53
N GLY A 72 0.10 -11.95 -3.61
CA GLY A 72 0.84 -12.27 -2.38
C GLY A 72 0.13 -13.31 -1.51
N ALA A 73 -1.19 -13.21 -1.37
CA ALA A 73 -1.99 -14.17 -0.60
C ALA A 73 -1.97 -15.56 -1.25
N LEU A 74 -2.08 -15.66 -2.58
CA LEU A 74 -2.00 -16.94 -3.31
C LEU A 74 -0.64 -17.61 -3.12
N ILE A 75 0.45 -16.84 -3.25
CA ILE A 75 1.82 -17.33 -3.02
C ILE A 75 1.97 -17.81 -1.57
N GLY A 76 1.52 -17.01 -0.60
CA GLY A 76 1.58 -17.36 0.82
C GLY A 76 0.80 -18.65 1.15
N GLN A 77 -0.36 -18.84 0.54
CA GLN A 77 -1.14 -20.08 0.67
C GLN A 77 -0.45 -21.29 0.03
N ALA A 78 0.11 -21.13 -1.18
CA ALA A 78 0.82 -22.21 -1.87
C ALA A 78 2.05 -22.67 -1.07
N LEU A 79 2.84 -21.72 -0.55
CA LEU A 79 3.98 -22.01 0.31
C LEU A 79 3.55 -22.69 1.61
N SER A 80 2.51 -22.15 2.28
CA SER A 80 1.97 -22.74 3.51
C SER A 80 1.58 -24.21 3.35
N LYS A 81 0.88 -24.55 2.26
CA LYS A 81 0.51 -25.94 1.96
C LYS A 81 1.73 -26.82 1.74
N LYS A 82 2.72 -26.33 0.98
CA LYS A 82 3.96 -27.07 0.69
C LYS A 82 4.76 -27.36 1.96
N PHE A 83 4.83 -26.43 2.91
CA PHE A 83 5.51 -26.65 4.19
C PHE A 83 4.73 -27.57 5.12
N ALA A 84 3.40 -27.46 5.16
CA ALA A 84 2.55 -28.33 5.97
C ALA A 84 2.59 -29.80 5.51
N GLN A 85 2.84 -30.07 4.23
CA GLN A 85 3.00 -31.43 3.69
C GLN A 85 4.37 -32.06 3.96
N LYS A 86 5.35 -31.26 4.41
CA LYS A 86 6.73 -31.71 4.65
C LYS A 86 6.98 -32.06 6.13
N ILE A 87 5.99 -31.84 6.99
CA ILE A 87 5.94 -32.21 8.41
C ILE A 87 5.06 -33.45 8.52
#